data_AF-A0A9D8IP65-F1
#
_entry.id   AF-A0A9D8IP65-F1
#
_cell.length_a   1.000
_cell.length_b   1.000
_cell.length_c   1.000
_cell.angle_alpha   90.00
_cell.angle_beta   90.00
_cell.angle_gamma   90.00
#
_symmetry.space_group_name_H-M   'P 1'
#
loop_
_entity.id
_entity.type
_entity.pdbx_description
1 polymer ?
#
loop_
_entity_poly.entity_id
_entity_poly.type
_entity_poly.pdbx_seq_one_letter_code
_entity_poly.pdbx_strand_id
1 'polypeptide(L)'
;DCTFSLGDSLRPGCLHDASDEAQLAELKTLGELTRRAWKHDVQVMVEGPGHVPMDQIEFNVRKQMEECAEAPFYVLGPLVTDIAPGYDHITSAIGAAMAGWYGTAMLCYVTPKEHLGLPNPEDVRNGLIAYKIAAHAADIARHRPGARDRDDELSRARYAFDWNKQFELSLDPERAKEYHDETLPADIYKQAEFCSMCGPKHCPMQTKITDEDLNGLEKVLEEQQSVAQV
;
A
#
# COMPACT_ATOMS: atom_id res chain seq x y z
N ASP A 1 20.57 -11.67 23.10
CA ASP A 1 20.21 -10.49 22.30
C ASP A 1 18.78 -10.69 21.80
N CYS A 2 17.82 -10.29 22.62
CA CYS A 2 16.40 -10.37 22.30
C CYS A 2 15.85 -8.95 22.36
N THR A 3 15.20 -8.50 21.28
CA THR A 3 14.57 -7.18 21.19
C THR A 3 13.24 -7.18 21.92
N PHE A 4 12.95 -6.12 22.68
CA PHE A 4 11.61 -5.92 23.22
C PHE A 4 10.67 -5.35 22.16
N SER A 5 9.52 -5.99 22.02
CA SER A 5 8.31 -5.40 21.46
C SER A 5 7.42 -5.00 22.63
N LEU A 6 7.35 -3.71 22.95
CA LEU A 6 6.53 -3.24 24.06
C LEU A 6 5.08 -3.18 23.62
N GLY A 7 4.28 -4.14 24.09
CA GLY A 7 2.90 -4.36 23.65
C GLY A 7 1.91 -3.25 24.03
N ASP A 8 0.91 -3.07 23.17
CA ASP A 8 -0.16 -2.08 23.27
C ASP A 8 -1.46 -2.69 23.80
N SER A 9 -1.46 -3.02 25.09
CA SER A 9 -2.57 -3.75 25.72
C SER A 9 -3.88 -2.97 25.77
N LEU A 10 -3.80 -1.64 25.74
CA LEU A 10 -4.91 -0.70 25.78
C LEU A 10 -5.14 -0.04 24.41
N ARG A 11 -4.77 -0.71 23.31
CA ARG A 11 -5.08 -0.24 21.96
C ARG A 11 -6.60 -0.19 21.70
N PRO A 12 -7.08 0.75 20.86
CA PRO A 12 -8.48 0.83 20.48
C PRO A 12 -8.91 -0.38 19.63
N GLY A 13 -10.01 -1.01 20.04
CA GLY A 13 -10.67 -2.10 19.32
C GLY A 13 -11.87 -1.66 18.46
N CYS A 14 -12.17 -0.37 18.45
CA CYS A 14 -13.14 0.26 17.55
C CYS A 14 -12.78 1.74 17.34
N LEU A 15 -13.34 2.38 16.32
CA LEU A 15 -13.02 3.78 16.01
C LEU A 15 -13.43 4.76 17.13
N HIS A 16 -14.47 4.44 17.90
CA HIS A 16 -14.94 5.30 18.99
C HIS A 16 -13.87 5.47 20.08
N ASP A 17 -13.08 4.43 20.33
CA ASP A 17 -12.09 4.40 21.40
C ASP A 17 -10.71 4.90 20.93
N ALA A 18 -10.58 5.28 19.65
CA ALA A 18 -9.33 5.74 19.09
C ALA A 18 -8.84 7.02 19.77
N SER A 19 -7.57 7.03 20.17
CA SER A 19 -6.88 8.13 20.84
C SER A 19 -7.48 8.51 22.21
N ASP A 20 -8.12 7.56 22.90
CA ASP A 20 -8.65 7.78 24.24
C ASP A 20 -7.54 7.94 25.31
N GLU A 21 -7.94 8.29 26.54
CA GLU A 21 -7.00 8.51 27.64
C GLU A 21 -6.23 7.23 28.01
N ALA A 22 -6.86 6.05 27.90
CA ALA A 22 -6.23 4.78 28.27
C ALA A 22 -5.10 4.43 27.30
N GLN A 23 -5.36 4.51 25.99
CA GLN A 23 -4.36 4.28 24.95
C GLN A 23 -3.16 5.22 25.11
N LEU A 24 -3.42 6.52 25.29
CA LEU A 24 -2.35 7.53 25.37
C LEU A 24 -1.56 7.42 26.68
N ALA A 25 -2.20 7.03 27.79
CA ALA A 25 -1.52 6.79 29.06
C ALA A 25 -0.59 5.57 28.99
N GLU A 26 -1.01 4.49 28.31
CA GLU A 26 -0.13 3.34 28.06
C GLU A 26 1.07 3.76 27.22
N LEU A 27 0.86 4.44 26.09
CA LEU A 27 1.94 4.88 25.19
C LEU A 27 3.02 5.69 25.92
N LYS A 28 2.61 6.61 26.79
CA LYS A 28 3.53 7.37 27.66
C LYS A 28 4.37 6.45 28.55
N THR A 29 3.72 5.46 29.16
CA THR A 29 4.39 4.44 30.00
C THR A 29 5.36 3.60 29.17
N LEU A 30 4.99 3.21 27.95
CA LEU A 30 5.88 2.48 27.04
C LEU A 30 7.13 3.32 26.72
N GLY A 31 6.99 4.63 26.55
CA GLY A 31 8.13 5.54 26.39
C GLY A 31 9.10 5.54 27.58
N GLU A 32 8.57 5.50 28.82
CA GLU A 32 9.40 5.36 30.02
C GLU A 32 10.13 4.01 30.08
N LEU A 33 9.44 2.94 29.69
CA LEU A 33 10.01 1.59 29.61
C LEU A 33 11.08 1.48 28.52
N THR A 34 10.88 2.11 27.36
CA THR A 34 11.88 2.21 26.29
C THR A 34 13.18 2.82 26.82
N ARG A 35 13.10 4.00 27.46
CA ARG A 35 14.27 4.67 28.05
C ARG A 35 14.93 3.83 29.14
N ARG A 36 14.15 3.06 29.91
CA ARG A 36 14.70 2.14 30.93
C ARG A 36 15.44 0.98 30.28
N ALA A 37 14.88 0.36 29.26
CA ALA A 37 15.50 -0.75 28.53
C ALA A 37 16.82 -0.32 27.86
N TRP A 38 16.86 0.88 27.27
CA TRP A 38 18.09 1.43 26.68
C TRP A 38 19.21 1.69 27.70
N LYS A 39 18.92 1.94 28.98
CA LYS A 39 19.97 1.99 30.03
C LYS A 39 20.65 0.65 30.28
N HIS A 40 20.05 -0.43 29.77
CA HIS A 40 20.57 -1.79 29.84
C HIS A 40 21.02 -2.29 28.46
N ASP A 41 21.18 -1.40 27.48
CA ASP A 41 21.56 -1.71 26.09
C ASP A 41 20.65 -2.77 25.42
N VAL A 42 19.37 -2.81 25.79
CA VAL A 42 18.38 -3.71 25.19
C VAL A 42 17.69 -3.01 24.02
N GLN A 43 17.63 -3.63 22.84
CA GLN A 43 16.91 -3.11 21.69
C GLN A 43 15.40 -3.07 21.95
N VAL A 44 14.70 -2.03 21.46
CA VAL A 44 13.26 -1.83 21.69
C VAL A 44 12.57 -1.36 20.41
N MET A 45 11.37 -1.90 20.18
CA MET A 45 10.31 -1.31 19.36
C MET A 45 9.04 -1.19 20.21
N VAL A 46 8.14 -0.28 19.82
CA VAL A 46 6.89 0.00 20.55
C VAL A 46 5.72 -0.42 19.67
N GLU A 47 4.78 -1.19 20.22
CA GLU A 47 3.55 -1.57 19.53
C GLU A 47 2.53 -0.42 19.55
N GLY A 48 1.61 -0.40 18.59
CA GLY A 48 0.67 0.68 18.39
C GLY A 48 -0.63 0.26 17.71
N PRO A 49 -1.59 1.21 17.64
CA PRO A 49 -3.01 0.93 17.70
C PRO A 49 -3.58 0.04 16.60
N GLY A 50 -4.77 -0.49 16.91
CA GLY A 50 -5.60 -1.33 16.05
C GLY A 50 -6.60 -0.55 15.21
N HIS A 51 -7.65 0.03 15.81
CA HIS A 51 -8.72 0.72 15.07
C HIS A 51 -8.58 2.24 15.22
N VAL A 52 -8.29 2.95 14.12
CA VAL A 52 -8.03 4.40 14.13
C VAL A 52 -8.56 5.04 12.85
N PRO A 53 -9.45 6.04 12.92
CA PRO A 53 -9.94 6.71 11.72
C PRO A 53 -8.81 7.53 11.08
N MET A 54 -8.85 7.69 9.75
CA MET A 54 -7.73 8.24 8.98
C MET A 54 -7.23 9.60 9.48
N ASP A 55 -8.12 10.46 9.95
CA ASP A 55 -7.82 11.80 10.45
C ASP A 55 -6.98 11.81 11.74
N GLN A 56 -6.88 10.67 12.44
CA GLN A 56 -6.12 10.53 13.69
C GLN A 56 -4.80 9.76 13.53
N ILE A 57 -4.52 9.18 12.35
CA ILE A 57 -3.34 8.33 12.16
C ILE A 57 -2.03 9.12 12.31
N GLU A 58 -1.94 10.29 11.67
CA GLU A 58 -0.76 11.14 11.77
C GLU A 58 -0.49 11.56 13.22
N PHE A 59 -1.56 11.91 13.96
CA PHE A 59 -1.48 12.24 15.38
C PHE A 59 -0.86 11.08 16.17
N ASN A 60 -1.35 9.85 15.99
CA ASN A 60 -0.84 8.68 16.71
C ASN A 60 0.65 8.42 16.43
N VAL A 61 1.08 8.48 15.17
CA VAL A 61 2.48 8.25 14.80
C VAL A 61 3.40 9.32 15.39
N ARG A 62 3.02 10.60 15.27
CA ARG A 62 3.80 11.72 15.86
C ARG A 62 3.83 11.64 17.37
N LYS A 63 2.72 11.27 18.01
CA LYS A 63 2.63 11.15 19.46
C LYS A 63 3.54 10.03 19.98
N GLN A 64 3.64 8.92 19.25
CA GLN A 64 4.60 7.88 19.59
C GLN A 64 6.04 8.37 19.50
N MET A 65 6.41 9.09 18.43
CA MET A 65 7.76 9.64 18.29
C MET A 65 8.14 10.56 19.47
N GLU A 66 7.21 11.43 19.88
CA GLU A 66 7.36 12.32 21.04
C GLU A 66 7.57 11.54 22.34
N GLU A 67 6.65 10.62 22.67
CA GLU A 67 6.64 9.93 23.97
C GLU A 67 7.73 8.86 24.08
N CYS A 68 8.03 8.17 22.96
CA CYS A 68 8.91 7.00 22.91
C CYS A 68 10.31 7.31 22.34
N ALA A 69 10.68 8.58 22.22
CA ALA A 69 11.99 9.03 21.75
C ALA A 69 12.37 8.39 20.40
N GLU A 70 11.43 8.39 19.45
CA GLU A 70 11.60 7.87 18.09
C GLU A 70 12.00 6.38 18.00
N ALA A 71 11.74 5.58 19.04
CA ALA A 71 11.87 4.13 18.94
C ALA A 71 11.02 3.59 17.78
N PRO A 72 11.46 2.52 17.07
CA PRO A 72 10.70 1.95 15.97
C PRO A 72 9.26 1.63 16.37
N PHE A 73 8.30 2.13 15.60
CA PHE A 73 6.88 1.90 15.83
C PHE A 73 6.39 0.69 15.04
N TYR A 74 5.59 -0.17 15.68
CA TYR A 74 5.03 -1.40 15.12
C TYR A 74 3.51 -1.41 15.30
N VAL A 75 2.74 -1.22 14.23
CA VAL A 75 1.27 -1.04 14.36
C VAL A 75 0.49 -2.22 13.77
N LEU A 76 -0.71 -2.49 14.29
CA LEU A 76 -1.66 -3.46 13.74
C LEU A 76 -2.67 -2.76 12.82
N GLY A 77 -2.38 -2.67 11.52
CA GLY A 77 -3.15 -1.82 10.60
C GLY A 77 -2.64 -0.39 10.60
N PRO A 78 -3.39 0.61 11.10
CA PRO A 78 -4.69 0.49 11.77
C PRO A 78 -5.89 0.33 10.82
N LEU A 79 -6.97 -0.31 11.29
CA LEU A 79 -8.26 -0.37 10.60
C LEU A 79 -8.91 1.02 10.61
N VAL A 80 -9.23 1.54 9.42
CA VAL A 80 -9.80 2.89 9.27
C VAL A 80 -11.33 2.93 9.35
N THR A 81 -11.98 1.76 9.41
CA THR A 81 -13.42 1.61 9.53
C THR A 81 -13.79 0.22 10.04
N ASP A 82 -14.83 0.15 10.87
CA ASP A 82 -15.27 -1.08 11.56
C ASP A 82 -16.38 -1.83 10.81
N ILE A 83 -16.86 -1.31 9.67
CA ILE A 83 -18.09 -1.78 9.03
C ILE A 83 -17.89 -2.86 7.96
N ALA A 84 -16.67 -3.37 7.79
CA ALA A 84 -16.33 -4.29 6.69
C ALA A 84 -15.61 -5.59 7.14
N PRO A 85 -16.10 -6.31 8.17
CA PRO A 85 -15.54 -7.62 8.52
C PRO A 85 -15.61 -8.57 7.32
N GLY A 86 -14.54 -9.33 7.10
CA GLY A 86 -14.31 -10.07 5.84
C GLY A 86 -13.39 -9.34 4.87
N TYR A 87 -13.19 -8.03 5.06
CA TYR A 87 -12.37 -7.17 4.23
C TYR A 87 -11.38 -6.32 5.05
N ASP A 88 -11.08 -6.73 6.28
CA ASP A 88 -10.25 -5.93 7.19
C ASP A 88 -8.79 -5.80 6.74
N HIS A 89 -8.28 -6.75 5.96
CA HIS A 89 -7.02 -6.57 5.23
C HIS A 89 -7.02 -5.33 4.31
N ILE A 90 -8.17 -4.90 3.78
CA ILE A 90 -8.31 -3.69 2.96
C ILE A 90 -8.47 -2.46 3.85
N THR A 91 -9.37 -2.51 4.83
CA THR A 91 -9.61 -1.38 5.74
C THR A 91 -8.32 -1.00 6.47
N SER A 92 -7.56 -1.99 6.91
CA SER A 92 -6.29 -1.79 7.58
C SER A 92 -5.13 -1.43 6.66
N ALA A 93 -5.09 -1.91 5.41
CA ALA A 93 -4.04 -1.54 4.47
C ALA A 93 -4.03 -0.03 4.16
N ILE A 94 -5.21 0.61 4.16
CA ILE A 94 -5.33 2.07 4.03
C ILE A 94 -4.61 2.76 5.20
N GLY A 95 -4.93 2.37 6.43
CA GLY A 95 -4.31 2.95 7.62
C GLY A 95 -2.83 2.61 7.72
N ALA A 96 -2.43 1.39 7.35
CA ALA A 96 -1.04 0.93 7.36
C ALA A 96 -0.17 1.70 6.38
N ALA A 97 -0.68 2.01 5.18
CA ALA A 97 0.03 2.84 4.22
C ALA A 97 0.22 4.28 4.75
N MET A 98 -0.80 4.85 5.38
CA MET A 98 -0.71 6.17 6.03
C MET A 98 0.28 6.16 7.20
N ALA A 99 0.16 5.20 8.11
CA ALA A 99 1.05 5.09 9.27
C ALA A 99 2.50 4.87 8.84
N GLY A 100 2.73 3.99 7.86
CA GLY A 100 4.04 3.77 7.25
C GLY A 100 4.61 5.05 6.62
N TRP A 101 3.77 5.83 5.91
CA TRP A 101 4.15 7.11 5.33
C TRP A 101 4.57 8.12 6.41
N TYR A 102 3.80 8.22 7.49
CA TYR A 102 4.09 9.11 8.61
C TYR A 102 5.28 8.67 9.49
N GLY A 103 5.80 7.45 9.30
CA GLY A 103 7.08 7.04 9.87
C GLY A 103 7.08 5.74 10.67
N THR A 104 5.96 5.02 10.73
CA THR A 104 5.92 3.67 11.31
C THR A 104 6.96 2.76 10.64
N ALA A 105 7.66 1.95 11.45
CA ALA A 105 8.78 1.13 11.00
C ALA A 105 8.38 -0.29 10.58
N MET A 106 7.36 -0.86 11.22
CA MET A 106 6.86 -2.20 10.93
C MET A 106 5.32 -2.22 10.97
N LEU A 107 4.73 -3.01 10.09
CA LEU A 107 3.27 -3.13 9.93
C LEU A 107 2.87 -4.59 10.19
N CYS A 108 2.10 -4.83 11.24
CA CYS A 108 1.50 -6.14 11.49
C CYS A 108 0.33 -6.28 10.54
N TYR A 109 0.39 -7.32 9.71
CA TYR A 109 -0.68 -7.60 8.77
C TYR A 109 -2.01 -7.96 9.44
N VAL A 110 -3.09 -7.71 8.72
CA VAL A 110 -4.45 -8.10 9.09
C VAL A 110 -4.98 -8.95 7.95
N THR A 111 -5.63 -10.06 8.28
CA THR A 111 -6.15 -10.99 7.28
C THR A 111 -7.59 -10.65 6.91
N PRO A 112 -8.14 -11.18 5.80
CA PRO A 112 -9.57 -11.07 5.50
C PRO A 112 -10.47 -11.61 6.63
N LYS A 113 -10.00 -12.58 7.41
CA LYS A 113 -10.75 -13.21 8.50
C LYS A 113 -10.60 -12.55 9.86
N GLU A 114 -9.94 -11.40 9.94
CA GLU A 114 -9.94 -10.62 11.18
C GLU A 114 -11.38 -10.43 11.67
N HIS A 115 -11.58 -10.51 13.00
CA HIS A 115 -12.89 -10.48 13.65
C HIS A 115 -13.85 -11.65 13.33
N LEU A 116 -13.44 -12.63 12.51
CA LEU A 116 -14.32 -13.72 12.04
C LEU A 116 -13.80 -15.12 12.38
N GLY A 117 -12.48 -15.34 12.36
CA GLY A 117 -11.91 -16.65 12.72
C GLY A 117 -10.46 -16.82 12.30
N LEU A 118 -9.95 -18.06 12.44
CA LEU A 118 -8.57 -18.35 12.10
C LEU A 118 -8.32 -18.33 10.58
N PRO A 119 -7.24 -17.66 10.12
CA PRO A 119 -6.89 -17.58 8.71
C PRO A 119 -6.42 -18.94 8.16
N ASN A 120 -6.78 -19.22 6.91
CA ASN A 120 -6.22 -20.31 6.11
C ASN A 120 -5.06 -19.78 5.23
N PRO A 121 -4.38 -20.62 4.44
CA PRO A 121 -3.25 -20.17 3.62
C PRO A 121 -3.57 -19.05 2.61
N GLU A 122 -4.80 -19.03 2.06
CA GLU A 122 -5.23 -17.98 1.12
C GLU A 122 -5.49 -16.65 1.86
N ASP A 123 -6.07 -16.71 3.05
CA ASP A 123 -6.24 -15.53 3.92
C ASP A 123 -4.87 -14.92 4.30
N VAL A 124 -3.88 -15.77 4.56
CA VAL A 124 -2.50 -15.36 4.84
C VAL A 124 -1.87 -14.71 3.60
N ARG A 125 -2.00 -15.32 2.40
CA ARG A 125 -1.52 -14.74 1.14
C ARG A 125 -2.10 -13.36 0.90
N ASN A 126 -3.42 -13.21 1.03
CA ASN A 126 -4.11 -11.93 0.81
C ASN A 126 -3.68 -10.86 1.82
N GLY A 127 -3.55 -11.20 3.10
CA GLY A 127 -3.03 -10.28 4.12
C GLY A 127 -1.59 -9.84 3.82
N LEU A 128 -0.71 -10.78 3.46
CA LEU A 128 0.70 -10.47 3.15
C LEU A 128 0.84 -9.58 1.92
N ILE A 129 0.08 -9.84 0.85
CA ILE A 129 0.11 -9.02 -0.36
C ILE A 129 -0.43 -7.62 -0.08
N ALA A 130 -1.56 -7.49 0.64
CA ALA A 130 -2.12 -6.20 1.03
C ALA A 130 -1.11 -5.34 1.82
N TYR A 131 -0.37 -5.95 2.75
CA TYR A 131 0.61 -5.21 3.55
C TYR A 131 1.93 -4.94 2.84
N LYS A 132 2.35 -5.80 1.89
CA LYS A 132 3.44 -5.45 0.98
C LYS A 132 3.10 -4.26 0.09
N ILE A 133 1.85 -4.17 -0.39
CA ILE A 133 1.36 -3.00 -1.13
C ILE A 133 1.40 -1.76 -0.23
N ALA A 134 0.86 -1.84 0.98
CA ALA A 134 0.83 -0.72 1.92
C ALA A 134 2.24 -0.22 2.28
N ALA A 135 3.17 -1.13 2.60
CA ALA A 135 4.56 -0.80 2.91
C ALA A 135 5.27 -0.16 1.71
N HIS A 136 5.10 -0.71 0.51
CA HIS A 136 5.69 -0.16 -0.72
C HIS A 136 5.13 1.24 -1.05
N ALA A 137 3.81 1.43 -0.93
CA ALA A 137 3.18 2.73 -1.11
C ALA A 137 3.72 3.78 -0.12
N ALA A 138 3.92 3.39 1.14
CA ALA A 138 4.57 4.23 2.15
C ALA A 138 6.02 4.58 1.78
N ASP A 139 6.80 3.61 1.28
CA ASP A 139 8.18 3.84 0.84
C ASP A 139 8.26 4.85 -0.33
N ILE A 140 7.33 4.77 -1.28
CA ILE A 140 7.19 5.75 -2.37
C ILE A 140 6.85 7.14 -1.81
N ALA A 141 5.84 7.23 -0.93
CA ALA A 141 5.40 8.48 -0.33
C ALA A 141 6.48 9.15 0.55
N ARG A 142 7.41 8.35 1.08
CA ARG A 142 8.61 8.82 1.80
C ARG A 142 9.80 9.12 0.91
N HIS A 143 9.64 8.99 -0.41
CA HIS A 143 10.70 9.19 -1.39
C HIS A 143 11.96 8.37 -1.10
N ARG A 144 11.81 7.12 -0.65
CA ARG A 144 12.96 6.26 -0.42
C ARG A 144 13.73 6.01 -1.73
N PRO A 145 15.07 6.11 -1.73
CA PRO A 145 15.86 5.87 -2.93
C PRO A 145 15.55 4.50 -3.56
N GLY A 146 15.23 4.50 -4.85
CA GLY A 146 14.93 3.29 -5.63
C GLY A 146 13.55 2.66 -5.38
N ALA A 147 12.72 3.21 -4.48
CA ALA A 147 11.41 2.63 -4.18
C ALA A 147 10.51 2.56 -5.42
N ARG A 148 10.60 3.54 -6.33
CA ARG A 148 9.77 3.61 -7.54
C ARG A 148 10.34 2.82 -8.74
N ASP A 149 11.59 2.36 -8.67
CA ASP A 149 12.26 1.76 -9.83
C ASP A 149 11.49 0.55 -10.38
N ARG A 150 10.97 -0.28 -9.46
CA ARG A 150 10.14 -1.44 -9.80
C ARG A 150 8.80 -1.03 -10.44
N ASP A 151 8.14 0.00 -9.92
CA ASP A 151 6.89 0.54 -10.48
C ASP A 151 7.09 1.02 -11.92
N ASP A 152 8.18 1.75 -12.15
CA ASP A 152 8.50 2.32 -13.45
C ASP A 152 8.95 1.22 -14.45
N GLU A 153 9.68 0.19 -14.00
CA GLU A 153 10.02 -0.97 -14.84
C GLU A 153 8.77 -1.78 -15.21
N LEU A 154 7.89 -2.04 -14.25
CA LEU A 154 6.63 -2.76 -14.49
C LEU A 154 5.73 -1.97 -15.45
N SER A 155 5.66 -0.64 -15.27
CA SER A 155 4.89 0.23 -16.15
C SER A 155 5.45 0.27 -17.57
N ARG A 156 6.78 0.23 -17.74
CA ARG A 156 7.40 0.08 -19.06
C ARG A 156 7.07 -1.25 -19.71
N ALA A 157 7.16 -2.36 -18.96
CA ALA A 157 6.76 -3.69 -19.45
C ALA A 157 5.28 -3.70 -19.88
N ARG A 158 4.40 -3.10 -19.07
CA ARG A 158 2.97 -2.93 -19.37
C ARG A 158 2.73 -2.16 -20.67
N TYR A 159 3.40 -1.02 -20.83
CA TYR A 159 3.27 -0.20 -22.04
C TYR A 159 3.83 -0.90 -23.30
N ALA A 160 4.89 -1.69 -23.14
CA ALA A 160 5.47 -2.51 -24.21
C ALA A 160 4.72 -3.81 -24.47
N PHE A 161 3.65 -4.10 -23.72
CA PHE A 161 2.90 -5.35 -23.77
C PHE A 161 3.76 -6.61 -23.50
N ASP A 162 4.84 -6.45 -22.74
CA ASP A 162 5.62 -7.58 -22.23
C ASP A 162 4.91 -8.15 -21.00
N TRP A 163 3.88 -8.97 -21.26
CA TRP A 163 3.04 -9.58 -20.24
C TRP A 163 3.84 -10.41 -19.24
N ASN A 164 4.80 -11.20 -19.72
CA ASN A 164 5.60 -12.06 -18.86
C ASN A 164 6.48 -11.24 -17.92
N LYS A 165 7.13 -10.18 -18.43
CA LYS A 165 7.92 -9.28 -17.57
C LYS A 165 7.03 -8.52 -16.59
N GLN A 166 5.84 -8.10 -17.01
CA GLN A 166 4.87 -7.46 -16.11
C GLN A 166 4.47 -8.41 -14.96
N PHE A 167 4.23 -9.70 -15.24
CA PHE A 167 3.92 -10.68 -14.20
C PHE A 167 5.11 -10.88 -13.25
N GLU A 168 6.31 -11.10 -13.79
CA GLU A 168 7.55 -11.28 -13.01
C GLU A 168 7.78 -10.11 -12.04
N LEU A 169 7.55 -8.88 -12.50
CA LEU A 169 7.73 -7.68 -11.71
C LEU A 169 6.60 -7.44 -10.70
N SER A 170 5.45 -8.12 -10.77
CA SER A 170 4.35 -7.93 -9.82
C SER A 170 4.65 -8.53 -8.43
N LEU A 171 3.94 -8.07 -7.39
CA LEU A 171 4.12 -8.59 -6.02
C LEU A 171 3.66 -10.05 -5.87
N ASP A 172 2.76 -10.49 -6.76
CA ASP A 172 2.25 -11.86 -6.84
C ASP A 172 2.14 -12.32 -8.31
N PRO A 173 3.26 -12.78 -8.91
CA PRO A 173 3.33 -13.16 -10.33
C PRO A 173 2.33 -14.24 -10.73
N GLU A 174 2.09 -15.21 -9.86
CA GLU A 174 1.16 -16.31 -10.12
C GLU A 174 -0.27 -15.80 -10.24
N ARG A 175 -0.71 -14.95 -9.29
CA ARG A 175 -2.06 -14.36 -9.31
C ARG A 175 -2.25 -13.41 -10.50
N ALA A 176 -1.24 -12.62 -10.84
CA ALA A 176 -1.29 -11.73 -12.01
C ALA A 176 -1.46 -12.52 -13.32
N LYS A 177 -0.74 -13.63 -13.47
CA LYS A 177 -0.87 -14.53 -14.62
C LYS A 177 -2.22 -15.25 -14.63
N GLU A 178 -2.65 -15.77 -13.48
CA GLU A 178 -3.95 -16.45 -13.31
C GLU A 178 -5.10 -15.57 -13.83
N TYR A 179 -5.20 -14.33 -13.37
CA TYR A 179 -6.29 -13.40 -13.77
C TYR A 179 -6.25 -13.00 -15.24
N HIS A 180 -5.07 -12.89 -15.84
CA HIS A 180 -4.97 -12.69 -17.28
C HIS A 180 -5.49 -13.92 -18.04
N ASP A 181 -5.06 -15.11 -17.62
CA ASP A 181 -5.31 -16.37 -18.32
C ASP A 181 -6.75 -16.88 -18.18
N GLU A 182 -7.50 -16.40 -17.17
CA GLU A 182 -8.95 -16.66 -17.05
C GLU A 182 -9.73 -16.31 -18.32
N THR A 183 -9.30 -15.26 -19.05
CA THR A 183 -9.99 -14.80 -20.27
C THR A 183 -9.15 -14.96 -21.53
N LEU A 184 -7.82 -14.96 -21.42
CA LEU A 184 -6.89 -15.07 -22.54
C LEU A 184 -5.80 -16.14 -22.27
N PRO A 185 -6.19 -17.44 -22.17
CA PRO A 185 -5.29 -18.49 -21.67
C PRO A 185 -4.17 -18.88 -22.65
N ALA A 186 -4.38 -18.70 -23.95
CA ALA A 186 -3.41 -19.15 -24.95
C ALA A 186 -2.11 -18.31 -24.89
N ASP A 187 -0.95 -18.96 -25.04
CA ASP A 187 0.37 -18.31 -24.96
C ASP A 187 0.55 -17.16 -25.97
N ILE A 188 -0.14 -17.24 -27.11
CA ILE A 188 -0.15 -16.16 -28.11
C ILE A 188 -0.61 -14.82 -27.54
N TYR A 189 -1.46 -14.82 -26.51
CA TYR A 189 -1.97 -13.60 -25.89
C TYR A 189 -0.93 -12.91 -24.99
N LYS A 190 0.18 -13.59 -24.65
CA LYS A 190 1.33 -12.95 -23.96
C LYS A 190 2.15 -12.05 -24.87
N GLN A 191 1.82 -12.03 -26.16
CA GLN A 191 2.38 -11.12 -27.16
C GLN A 191 1.30 -10.14 -27.68
N ALA A 192 0.08 -10.22 -27.16
CA ALA A 192 -1.02 -9.38 -27.62
C ALA A 192 -0.87 -7.95 -27.08
N GLU A 193 -1.03 -6.97 -27.97
CA GLU A 193 -1.06 -5.54 -27.62
C GLU A 193 -2.41 -5.09 -27.05
N PHE A 194 -3.09 -5.96 -26.30
CA PHE A 194 -4.37 -5.71 -25.63
C PHE A 194 -4.65 -6.77 -24.56
N CYS A 195 -5.62 -6.50 -23.69
CA CYS A 195 -6.25 -7.49 -22.83
C CYS A 195 -7.75 -7.57 -23.07
N SER A 196 -8.43 -8.47 -22.37
CA SER A 196 -9.88 -8.68 -22.48
C SER A 196 -10.72 -7.48 -22.02
N MET A 197 -10.18 -6.58 -21.19
CA MET A 197 -10.90 -5.40 -20.69
C MET A 197 -11.32 -4.43 -21.81
N CYS A 198 -10.44 -4.16 -22.77
CA CYS A 198 -10.72 -3.22 -23.87
C CYS A 198 -10.74 -3.92 -25.24
N GLY A 199 -10.12 -5.10 -25.34
CA GLY A 199 -9.97 -5.81 -26.60
C GLY A 199 -9.03 -5.12 -27.59
N PRO A 200 -8.85 -5.71 -28.78
CA PRO A 200 -7.81 -5.35 -29.76
C PRO A 200 -8.05 -4.03 -30.50
N LYS A 201 -9.19 -3.36 -30.29
CA LYS A 201 -9.55 -2.11 -31.02
C LYS A 201 -9.60 -0.88 -30.14
N HIS A 202 -9.65 -1.07 -28.82
CA HIS A 202 -9.91 0.00 -27.87
C HIS A 202 -8.87 0.06 -26.77
N CYS A 203 -7.77 -0.69 -26.89
CA CYS A 203 -6.67 -0.59 -25.93
C CYS A 203 -6.01 0.78 -26.05
N PRO A 204 -6.05 1.63 -25.01
CA PRO A 204 -5.49 2.98 -25.10
C PRO A 204 -3.96 2.97 -25.25
N MET A 205 -3.28 1.92 -24.79
CA MET A 205 -1.83 1.79 -24.93
C MET A 205 -1.39 1.36 -26.35
N GLN A 206 -2.32 0.79 -27.13
CA GLN A 206 -2.07 0.43 -28.53
C GLN A 206 -2.16 1.63 -29.45
N THR A 207 -3.06 2.57 -29.14
CA THR A 207 -3.20 3.86 -29.83
C THR A 207 -2.04 4.79 -29.43
N LYS A 208 -0.84 4.46 -29.90
CA LYS A 208 0.36 5.29 -29.71
C LYS A 208 0.19 6.57 -30.52
N ILE A 209 -0.32 7.62 -29.90
CA ILE A 209 -0.27 8.97 -30.47
C ILE A 209 1.19 9.42 -30.36
N THR A 210 1.81 9.67 -31.50
CA THR A 210 3.19 10.17 -31.58
C THR A 210 3.22 11.70 -31.60
N ASP A 211 4.38 12.30 -31.31
CA ASP A 211 4.57 13.75 -31.48
C ASP A 211 4.30 14.18 -32.93
N GLU A 212 4.57 13.32 -33.92
CA GLU A 212 4.24 13.58 -35.33
C GLU A 212 2.73 13.62 -35.57
N ASP A 213 1.96 12.71 -34.95
CA ASP A 213 0.50 12.71 -35.02
C ASP A 213 -0.09 13.98 -34.39
N LEU A 214 0.47 14.43 -33.26
CA LEU A 214 0.08 15.68 -32.60
C LEU A 214 0.40 16.91 -33.46
N ASN A 215 1.62 17.00 -33.99
CA ASN A 215 2.04 18.07 -34.89
C ASN A 215 1.17 18.11 -36.16
N GLY A 216 0.79 16.95 -36.69
CA GLY A 216 -0.15 16.83 -37.80
C GLY A 216 -1.54 17.37 -37.44
N LEU A 217 -2.03 17.05 -36.24
CA LEU A 217 -3.30 17.55 -35.73
C LEU A 217 -3.29 19.07 -35.54
N GLU A 218 -2.21 19.62 -34.98
CA GLU A 218 -2.03 21.06 -34.77
C GLU A 218 -2.07 21.82 -36.10
N LYS A 219 -1.36 21.34 -37.13
CA LYS A 219 -1.42 21.95 -38.47
C LYS A 219 -2.83 21.95 -39.06
N VAL A 220 -3.56 20.85 -38.94
CA VAL A 220 -4.94 20.76 -39.42
C VAL A 220 -5.85 21.74 -38.67
N LEU A 221 -5.65 21.89 -37.35
CA LEU A 221 -6.41 22.85 -36.54
C LEU A 221 -6.09 24.31 -36.90
N GLU A 222 -4.83 24.64 -37.16
CA GLU A 222 -4.40 25.96 -37.64
C GLU A 222 -5.00 26.29 -39.01
N GLU A 223 -4.96 25.34 -39.95
CA GLU A 223 -5.58 25.48 -41.27
C GLU A 223 -7.09 25.71 -41.13
N GLN A 224 -7.80 24.94 -40.30
CA GLN A 224 -9.24 25.11 -40.08
C GLN A 224 -9.59 26.46 -39.42
N GLN A 225 -8.77 26.94 -38.48
CA GLN A 225 -8.95 28.27 -37.88
C GLN A 225 -8.75 29.38 -38.91
N SER A 226 -7.79 29.24 -39.82
CA SER A 226 -7.56 30.22 -40.89
C SER A 226 -8.72 30.28 -41.90
N VAL A 227 -9.36 29.14 -42.18
CA VAL A 227 -10.53 29.05 -43.08
C VAL A 227 -11.80 29.60 -42.42
N ALA A 228 -11.94 29.49 -41.09
CA ALA A 228 -13.09 30.02 -40.35
C ALA A 228 -13.05 31.55 -40.15
N GLN A 229 -11.92 32.21 -40.45
CA GLN A 229 -11.74 33.66 -40.34
C GLN A 229 -11.91 34.42 -41.67
N VAL A 230 -12.26 33.72 -42.76
CA VAL A 230 -12.59 34.28 -44.09
C VAL A 230 -14.10 34.21 -44.32
#